data_AF-A6LGQ2-F1
#
_entry.id   AF-A6LGQ2-F1
#
_cell.length_a   1.000
_cell.length_b   1.000
_cell.length_c   1.000
_cell.angle_alpha   90.00
_cell.angle_beta   90.00
_cell.angle_gamma   90.00
#
_symmetry.space_group_name_H-M   'P 1'
#
loop_
_entity.id
_entity.type
_entity.pdbx_description
1 polymer ?
#
loop_
_entity_poly.entity_id
_entity_poly.type
_entity_poly.pdbx_seq_one_letter_code
_entity_poly.pdbx_strand_id
1 'polypeptide(L)'
;MKELFIQYKGILKDLLRYGVLKTEALEHTGLYNGKLGMTILFYEYSRYSGDALYEQFADEILESIMELPDDLSLDLSDGLCGIGWGITYLLRERFITGEIKDVLSDIDIKIQETEILNDDTLKDYHTYLMFRKEYIGEDAQRDLPYSPYRESYIQKKIWETCFSQNQLEMNQ
;
A
#
# COMPACT_ATOMS: atom_id res chain seq x y z
N MET A 1 -4.86 -0.10 -10.48
CA MET A 1 -3.63 0.61 -10.93
C MET A 1 -3.54 0.73 -12.45
N LYS A 2 -3.76 -0.35 -13.22
CA LYS A 2 -3.70 -0.39 -14.69
C LYS A 2 -4.35 0.78 -15.45
N GLU A 3 -5.53 1.23 -15.04
CA GLU A 3 -6.22 2.37 -15.69
C GLU A 3 -5.41 3.67 -15.61
N LEU A 4 -4.71 3.90 -14.50
CA LEU A 4 -3.82 5.05 -14.32
C LEU A 4 -2.62 4.98 -15.26
N PHE A 5 -2.02 3.79 -15.43
CA PHE A 5 -0.94 3.60 -16.40
C PHE A 5 -1.38 3.90 -17.84
N ILE A 6 -2.61 3.53 -18.19
CA ILE A 6 -3.18 3.83 -19.51
C ILE A 6 -3.42 5.34 -19.64
N GLN A 7 -4.03 5.96 -18.62
CA GLN A 7 -4.33 7.39 -18.60
C GLN A 7 -3.06 8.25 -18.75
N TYR A 8 -1.97 7.87 -18.09
CA TYR A 8 -0.71 8.64 -18.07
C TYR A 8 0.36 8.05 -19.00
N LYS A 9 0.01 7.18 -19.95
CA LYS A 9 0.95 6.44 -20.82
C LYS A 9 2.01 7.34 -21.48
N GLY A 10 1.65 8.56 -21.86
CA GLY A 10 2.54 9.52 -22.52
C GLY A 10 3.73 9.98 -21.64
N ILE A 11 3.55 9.99 -20.32
CA ILE A 11 4.57 10.46 -19.35
C ILE A 11 5.00 9.38 -18.36
N LEU A 12 4.41 8.18 -18.46
CA LEU A 12 4.56 7.11 -17.48
C LEU A 12 6.02 6.71 -17.26
N LYS A 13 6.83 6.67 -18.31
CA LYS A 13 8.26 6.34 -18.19
C LYS A 13 9.04 7.37 -17.36
N ASP A 14 8.72 8.65 -17.50
CA ASP A 14 9.40 9.71 -16.75
C ASP A 14 8.92 9.73 -15.29
N LEU A 15 7.64 9.47 -15.05
CA LEU A 15 7.11 9.25 -13.70
C LEU A 15 7.80 8.08 -13.00
N LEU A 16 8.01 6.96 -13.69
CA LEU A 16 8.68 5.79 -13.12
C LEU A 16 10.15 6.03 -12.82
N ARG A 17 10.87 6.72 -13.71
CA ARG A 17 12.26 7.14 -13.46
C ARG A 17 12.36 8.03 -12.22
N TYR A 18 11.45 8.99 -12.11
CA TYR A 18 11.33 9.80 -10.91
C TYR A 18 11.01 8.95 -9.67
N GLY A 19 10.11 7.98 -9.81
CA GLY A 19 9.75 7.05 -8.74
C GLY A 19 10.95 6.28 -8.20
N VAL A 20 11.81 5.77 -9.08
CA VAL A 20 13.04 5.06 -8.68
C VAL A 20 13.94 5.98 -7.86
N LEU A 21 14.20 7.20 -8.34
CA LEU A 21 15.02 8.17 -7.62
C LEU A 21 14.42 8.62 -6.29
N LYS A 22 13.09 8.82 -6.24
CA LYS A 22 12.38 9.23 -5.04
C LYS A 22 12.45 8.15 -3.96
N THR A 23 12.32 6.87 -4.35
CA THR A 23 12.24 5.76 -3.39
C THR A 23 13.49 5.65 -2.52
N GLU A 24 14.68 5.90 -3.09
CA GLU A 24 15.95 5.96 -2.35
C GLU A 24 15.97 7.02 -1.24
N ALA A 25 15.20 8.10 -1.40
CA ALA A 25 15.10 9.18 -0.43
C ALA A 25 13.90 9.04 0.54
N LEU A 26 13.08 7.99 0.39
CA LEU A 26 11.94 7.76 1.29
C LEU A 26 12.41 7.13 2.60
N GLU A 27 12.16 7.82 3.71
CA GLU A 27 12.42 7.29 5.05
C GLU A 27 11.22 6.51 5.60
N HIS A 28 10.00 6.82 5.15
CA HIS A 28 8.77 6.23 5.67
C HIS A 28 8.42 4.92 4.95
N THR A 29 8.07 3.89 5.73
CA THR A 29 7.67 2.56 5.24
C THR A 29 6.21 2.48 4.77
N GLY A 30 5.44 3.54 5.01
CA GLY A 30 4.00 3.63 4.80
C GLY A 30 3.46 3.41 3.39
N LEU A 31 2.13 3.38 3.29
CA LEU A 31 1.37 3.14 2.07
C LEU A 31 1.30 4.40 1.18
N TYR A 32 1.06 5.56 1.77
CA TYR A 32 0.96 6.83 1.03
C TYR A 32 2.23 7.64 1.22
N ASN A 33 2.84 8.06 0.12
CA ASN A 33 4.15 8.74 0.14
C ASN A 33 5.27 7.94 0.85
N GLY A 34 5.07 6.64 1.09
CA GLY A 34 6.07 5.75 1.68
C GLY A 34 6.51 4.66 0.71
N LYS A 35 7.47 3.85 1.18
CA LYS A 35 8.10 2.78 0.40
C LYS A 35 7.11 1.71 -0.06
N LEU A 36 6.09 1.39 0.75
CA LEU A 36 5.10 0.35 0.37
C LEU A 36 4.23 0.80 -0.80
N GLY A 37 3.87 2.08 -0.87
CA GLY A 37 3.17 2.65 -2.02
C GLY A 37 3.96 2.52 -3.32
N MET A 38 5.26 2.83 -3.26
CA MET A 38 6.18 2.65 -4.40
C MET A 38 6.34 1.18 -4.79
N THR A 39 6.46 0.29 -3.80
CA THR A 39 6.54 -1.17 -3.99
C THR A 39 5.33 -1.68 -4.79
N ILE A 40 4.11 -1.34 -4.35
CA ILE A 40 2.88 -1.68 -5.06
C ILE A 40 2.89 -1.14 -6.49
N LEU A 41 3.33 0.12 -6.67
CA LEU A 41 3.37 0.76 -7.98
C LEU A 41 4.32 0.03 -8.94
N PHE A 42 5.50 -0.39 -8.49
CA PHE A 42 6.48 -1.08 -9.31
C PHE A 42 6.07 -2.51 -9.64
N TYR A 43 5.52 -3.27 -8.68
CA TYR A 43 4.93 -4.58 -8.96
C TYR A 43 3.80 -4.50 -9.99
N GLU A 44 2.87 -3.55 -9.81
CA GLU A 44 1.79 -3.31 -10.76
C GLU A 44 2.32 -2.94 -12.15
N TYR A 45 3.36 -2.11 -12.21
CA TYR A 45 3.96 -1.72 -13.49
C TYR A 45 4.70 -2.87 -14.17
N SER A 46 5.45 -3.69 -13.42
CA SER A 46 6.07 -4.92 -13.94
C SER A 46 5.00 -5.80 -14.60
N ARG A 47 3.91 -6.08 -13.90
CA ARG A 47 2.78 -6.86 -14.45
C ARG A 47 2.16 -6.21 -15.68
N TYR A 48 1.98 -4.89 -15.67
CA TYR A 48 1.39 -4.15 -16.79
C TYR A 48 2.26 -4.16 -18.05
N SER A 49 3.57 -3.98 -17.88
CA SER A 49 4.53 -3.81 -18.97
C SER A 49 5.20 -5.10 -19.43
N GLY A 50 5.25 -6.11 -18.55
CA GLY A 50 6.06 -7.32 -18.71
C GLY A 50 7.55 -7.10 -18.41
N ASP A 51 7.92 -5.96 -17.83
CA ASP A 51 9.32 -5.62 -17.51
C ASP A 51 9.67 -6.03 -16.07
N ALA A 52 10.33 -7.19 -15.96
CA ALA A 52 10.73 -7.80 -14.70
C ALA A 52 11.70 -6.94 -13.87
N LEU A 53 12.34 -5.93 -14.46
CA LEU A 53 13.22 -5.01 -13.72
C LEU A 53 12.45 -4.29 -12.59
N TYR A 54 11.18 -3.94 -12.81
CA TYR A 54 10.37 -3.27 -11.79
C TYR A 54 9.91 -4.21 -10.68
N GLU A 55 9.81 -5.51 -10.97
CA GLU A 55 9.59 -6.51 -9.93
C GLU A 55 10.82 -6.63 -9.03
N GLN A 56 12.02 -6.67 -9.62
CA GLN A 56 13.28 -6.68 -8.86
C GLN A 56 13.43 -5.46 -7.96
N PHE A 57 13.11 -4.25 -8.47
CA PHE A 57 13.10 -3.06 -7.62
C PHE A 57 12.08 -3.16 -6.50
N ALA A 58 10.88 -3.68 -6.77
CA ALA A 58 9.85 -3.83 -5.75
C ALA A 58 10.27 -4.81 -4.66
N ASP A 59 10.92 -5.93 -5.02
CA ASP A 59 11.47 -6.90 -4.07
C ASP A 59 12.51 -6.26 -3.14
N GLU A 60 13.48 -5.52 -3.70
CA GLU A 60 14.53 -4.82 -2.94
C GLU A 60 13.93 -3.80 -1.94
N ILE A 61 12.91 -3.05 -2.36
CA ILE A 61 12.24 -2.08 -1.49
C ILE A 61 11.48 -2.81 -0.38
N LEU A 62 10.79 -3.90 -0.71
CA LEU A 62 9.99 -4.67 0.23
C LEU A 62 10.82 -5.28 1.35
N GLU A 63 12.01 -5.79 1.04
CA GLU A 63 12.97 -6.29 2.05
C GLU A 63 13.27 -5.21 3.10
N SER A 64 13.37 -3.93 2.70
CA SER A 64 13.61 -2.81 3.61
C SER A 64 12.40 -2.40 4.46
N ILE A 65 11.19 -2.88 4.14
CA ILE A 65 9.94 -2.57 4.87
C ILE A 65 9.68 -3.58 5.99
N MET A 66 10.25 -4.79 5.92
CA MET A 66 9.94 -5.88 6.84
C MET A 66 10.43 -5.65 8.29
N GLU A 67 11.21 -4.61 8.54
CA GLU A 67 11.53 -4.12 9.88
C GLU A 67 10.58 -2.96 10.26
N LEU A 68 9.46 -3.29 10.88
CA LEU A 68 8.47 -2.29 11.29
C LEU A 68 8.91 -1.52 12.54
N PRO A 69 8.83 -0.18 12.56
CA PRO A 69 8.99 0.59 13.78
C PRO A 69 8.02 0.16 14.89
N ASP A 70 8.42 0.36 16.14
CA ASP A 70 7.60 -0.01 17.30
C ASP A 70 6.47 0.99 17.59
N ASP A 71 6.57 2.23 17.10
CA ASP A 71 5.70 3.36 17.43
C ASP A 71 4.79 3.81 16.26
N LEU A 72 4.45 2.88 15.36
CA LEU A 72 3.55 3.17 14.25
C LEU A 72 2.14 3.53 14.72
N SER A 73 1.58 4.57 14.13
CA SER A 73 0.18 4.96 14.29
C SER A 73 -0.78 3.93 13.68
N LEU A 74 -2.09 4.05 13.96
CA LEU A 74 -3.10 3.17 13.39
C LEU A 74 -3.51 3.54 11.96
N ASP A 75 -3.15 4.71 11.45
CA ASP A 75 -3.72 5.26 10.22
C ASP A 75 -3.39 4.47 8.94
N LEU A 76 -4.14 4.77 7.88
CA LEU A 76 -4.00 4.14 6.56
C LEU A 76 -2.84 4.73 5.72
N SER A 77 -2.33 5.91 6.07
CA SER A 77 -1.28 6.58 5.31
C SER A 77 0.06 5.93 5.55
N ASP A 78 0.54 6.00 6.78
CA ASP A 78 1.87 5.56 7.18
C ASP A 78 1.85 4.62 8.39
N GLY A 79 0.66 4.38 8.95
CA GLY A 79 0.44 3.50 10.08
C GLY A 79 0.19 2.03 9.73
N LEU A 80 -0.12 1.27 10.79
CA LEU A 80 -0.35 -0.18 10.77
C LEU A 80 -1.44 -0.59 9.78
N CYS A 81 -2.55 0.16 9.67
CA CYS A 81 -3.61 -0.17 8.72
C CYS A 81 -3.14 -0.03 7.27
N GLY A 82 -2.34 0.99 6.96
CA GLY A 82 -1.76 1.20 5.63
C GLY A 82 -0.82 0.06 5.23
N ILE A 83 0.07 -0.30 6.15
CA ILE A 83 1.04 -1.39 5.95
C ILE A 83 0.31 -2.73 5.79
N GLY A 84 -0.60 -3.05 6.71
CA GLY A 84 -1.41 -4.27 6.66
C GLY A 84 -2.24 -4.36 5.38
N TRP A 85 -2.84 -3.24 4.93
CA TRP A 85 -3.57 -3.18 3.67
C TRP A 85 -2.66 -3.47 2.46
N GLY A 86 -1.49 -2.82 2.40
CA GLY A 86 -0.58 -2.99 1.28
C GLY A 86 0.02 -4.38 1.20
N ILE A 87 0.43 -4.99 2.32
CA ILE A 87 0.92 -6.37 2.33
C ILE A 87 -0.20 -7.36 1.96
N THR A 88 -1.43 -7.15 2.46
CA THR A 88 -2.60 -7.94 2.03
C THR A 88 -2.82 -7.83 0.53
N TYR A 89 -2.65 -6.64 -0.04
CA TYR A 89 -2.80 -6.39 -1.47
C TYR A 89 -1.77 -7.19 -2.27
N LEU A 90 -0.49 -7.12 -1.88
CA LEU A 90 0.59 -7.85 -2.54
C LEU A 90 0.36 -9.36 -2.52
N LEU A 91 -0.09 -9.92 -1.39
CA LEU A 91 -0.42 -11.35 -1.28
C LEU A 91 -1.63 -11.74 -2.13
N ARG A 92 -2.73 -10.98 -2.04
CA ARG A 92 -3.98 -11.25 -2.77
C ARG A 92 -3.75 -11.23 -4.28
N GLU A 93 -2.96 -10.26 -4.75
CA GLU A 93 -2.59 -10.13 -6.15
C GLU A 93 -1.52 -11.12 -6.59
N ARG A 94 -0.92 -11.90 -5.67
CA ARG A 94 0.18 -12.85 -5.94
C ARG A 94 1.46 -12.19 -6.46
N PHE A 95 1.74 -10.97 -5.99
CA PHE A 95 3.06 -10.36 -6.16
C PHE A 95 4.08 -10.98 -5.21
N ILE A 96 3.63 -11.36 -4.01
CA ILE A 96 4.45 -12.05 -3.02
C ILE A 96 3.76 -13.34 -2.58
N THR A 97 4.53 -14.23 -1.96
CA THR A 97 4.05 -15.52 -1.44
C THR A 97 4.16 -15.58 0.07
N GLY A 98 3.26 -16.31 0.72
CA GLY A 98 3.24 -16.48 2.17
C GLY A 98 1.84 -16.75 2.68
N GLU A 99 1.77 -17.37 3.86
CA GLU A 99 0.50 -17.52 4.57
C GLU A 99 0.14 -16.20 5.24
N ILE A 100 -0.96 -15.61 4.82
CA ILE A 100 -1.32 -14.25 5.22
C ILE A 100 -1.47 -14.09 6.75
N LYS A 101 -1.84 -15.17 7.46
CA LYS A 101 -1.93 -15.16 8.92
C LYS A 101 -0.56 -15.03 9.57
N ASP A 102 0.46 -15.64 8.96
CA ASP A 102 1.82 -15.59 9.47
C ASP A 102 2.45 -14.24 9.12
N VAL A 103 2.32 -13.81 7.86
CA VAL A 103 2.90 -12.56 7.35
C VAL A 103 2.35 -11.32 8.07
N LEU A 104 1.08 -11.32 8.47
CA LEU A 104 0.45 -10.16 9.13
C LEU A 104 0.29 -10.32 10.65
N SER A 105 0.81 -11.39 11.25
CA SER A 105 0.60 -11.69 12.67
C SER A 105 1.01 -10.53 13.60
N ASP A 106 2.21 -9.98 13.39
CA ASP A 106 2.72 -8.85 14.20
C ASP A 106 1.89 -7.57 14.02
N ILE A 107 1.44 -7.31 12.79
CA ILE A 107 0.57 -6.15 12.49
C ILE A 107 -0.78 -6.34 13.17
N ASP A 108 -1.37 -7.53 13.08
CA ASP A 108 -2.67 -7.84 13.69
C ASP A 108 -2.61 -7.72 15.21
N ILE A 109 -1.52 -8.14 15.85
CA ILE A 109 -1.28 -7.96 17.29
C ILE A 109 -1.16 -6.47 17.63
N LYS A 110 -0.28 -5.72 16.95
CA LYS A 110 -0.08 -4.29 17.20
C LYS A 110 -1.37 -3.48 17.01
N ILE A 111 -2.18 -3.81 16.01
CA ILE A 111 -3.49 -3.18 15.78
C ILE A 111 -4.45 -3.45 16.95
N GLN A 112 -4.49 -4.67 17.48
CA GLN A 112 -5.35 -5.02 18.62
C GLN A 112 -4.95 -4.29 19.91
N GLU A 113 -3.67 -3.97 20.07
CA GLU A 113 -3.12 -3.24 21.21
C GLU A 113 -3.28 -1.72 21.09
N THR A 114 -3.59 -1.22 19.88
CA THR A 114 -3.67 0.22 19.61
C THR A 114 -5.07 0.76 19.86
N GLU A 115 -5.17 1.87 20.61
CA GLU A 115 -6.44 2.53 20.87
C GLU A 115 -6.94 3.30 19.62
N ILE A 116 -8.25 3.19 19.32
CA ILE A 116 -8.89 3.99 18.27
C ILE A 116 -9.20 5.37 18.83
N LEU A 117 -8.47 6.38 18.36
CA LEU A 117 -8.49 7.72 18.95
C LEU A 117 -9.60 8.62 18.40
N ASN A 118 -10.04 8.41 17.15
CA ASN A 118 -11.03 9.26 16.48
C ASN A 118 -11.71 8.58 15.28
N ASP A 119 -12.72 9.25 14.71
CA ASP A 119 -13.50 8.77 13.56
C ASP A 119 -12.67 8.48 12.31
N ASP A 120 -11.55 9.17 12.10
CA ASP A 120 -10.69 8.96 10.93
C ASP A 120 -9.84 7.69 11.11
N THR A 121 -9.24 7.49 12.29
CA THR A 121 -8.57 6.22 12.63
C THR A 121 -9.53 5.03 12.62
N LEU A 122 -10.80 5.24 12.99
CA LEU A 122 -11.84 4.21 12.90
C LEU A 122 -12.15 3.83 11.44
N LYS A 123 -12.23 4.83 10.55
CA LYS A 123 -12.43 4.60 9.11
C LYS A 123 -11.28 3.80 8.49
N ASP A 124 -10.05 4.15 8.85
CA ASP A 124 -8.85 3.47 8.37
C ASP A 124 -8.82 2.01 8.82
N TYR A 125 -9.11 1.78 10.11
CA TYR A 125 -9.25 0.43 10.66
C TYR A 125 -10.36 -0.38 9.98
N HIS A 126 -11.54 0.21 9.76
CA HIS A 126 -12.63 -0.44 9.04
C HIS A 126 -12.24 -0.81 7.60
N THR A 127 -11.49 0.07 6.91
CA THR A 127 -10.98 -0.21 5.57
C THR A 127 -10.00 -1.37 5.57
N TYR A 128 -9.07 -1.43 6.54
CA TYR A 128 -8.16 -2.57 6.70
C TYR A 128 -8.93 -3.89 6.94
N LEU A 129 -9.82 -3.92 7.94
CA LEU A 129 -10.60 -5.12 8.28
C LEU A 129 -11.44 -5.66 7.12
N MET A 130 -12.10 -4.77 6.40
CA MET A 130 -12.91 -5.16 5.25
C MET A 130 -12.09 -5.73 4.10
N PHE A 131 -10.88 -5.22 3.93
CA PHE A 131 -9.94 -5.78 2.96
C PHE A 131 -9.46 -7.18 3.37
N ARG A 132 -9.38 -7.43 4.68
CA ARG A 132 -9.01 -8.72 5.29
C ARG A 132 -10.17 -9.72 5.39
N LYS A 133 -11.40 -9.38 4.96
CA LYS A 133 -12.61 -10.18 5.20
C LYS A 133 -12.48 -11.66 4.84
N GLU A 134 -11.75 -11.99 3.76
CA GLU A 134 -11.61 -13.37 3.26
C GLU A 134 -10.61 -14.21 4.08
N TYR A 135 -9.92 -13.57 5.03
CA TYR A 135 -8.83 -14.16 5.82
C TYR A 135 -9.15 -14.21 7.31
N ILE A 136 -10.26 -13.63 7.74
CA ILE A 136 -10.79 -13.71 9.10
C ILE A 136 -11.86 -14.80 9.20
N GLY A 137 -12.07 -15.34 10.40
CA GLY A 137 -13.05 -16.41 10.63
C GLY A 137 -14.49 -15.97 10.30
N GLU A 138 -15.32 -16.93 9.87
CA GLU A 138 -16.71 -16.66 9.42
C GLU A 138 -17.55 -15.91 10.45
N ASP A 139 -17.35 -16.17 11.74
CA ASP A 139 -18.05 -15.47 12.82
C ASP A 139 -17.69 -13.98 12.86
N ALA A 140 -16.40 -13.63 12.68
CA ALA A 140 -15.93 -12.26 12.63
C ALA A 140 -16.41 -11.51 11.38
N GLN A 141 -16.67 -12.22 10.27
CA GLN A 141 -17.16 -11.60 9.03
C GLN A 141 -18.57 -11.01 9.15
N ARG A 142 -19.42 -11.58 10.01
CA ARG A 142 -20.84 -11.17 10.15
C ARG A 142 -21.00 -9.77 10.73
N ASP A 143 -20.06 -9.37 11.58
CA ASP A 143 -20.07 -8.09 12.29
C ASP A 143 -19.09 -7.08 11.68
N LEU A 144 -18.61 -7.32 10.46
CA LEU A 144 -17.68 -6.43 9.80
C LEU A 144 -18.33 -5.07 9.44
N PRO A 145 -17.62 -3.95 9.67
CA PRO A 145 -18.09 -2.62 9.32
C PRO A 145 -18.06 -2.39 7.81
N TYR A 146 -18.72 -1.35 7.30
CA TYR A 146 -18.52 -0.93 5.90
C TYR A 146 -17.13 -0.29 5.70
N SER A 147 -16.45 -0.63 4.59
CA SER A 147 -15.20 0.05 4.22
C SER A 147 -15.50 1.44 3.65
N PRO A 148 -15.10 2.54 4.31
CA PRO A 148 -15.31 3.89 3.79
C PRO A 148 -14.57 4.10 2.46
N TYR A 149 -13.40 3.47 2.30
CA TYR A 149 -12.57 3.59 1.10
C TYR A 149 -12.71 2.37 0.19
N ARG A 150 -12.91 2.63 -1.10
CA ARG A 150 -12.82 1.59 -2.14
C ARG A 150 -11.35 1.36 -2.49
N GLU A 151 -11.00 0.15 -2.90
CA GLU A 151 -9.64 -0.17 -3.37
C GLU A 151 -9.16 0.77 -4.48
N SER A 152 -10.02 1.14 -5.44
CA SER A 152 -9.66 2.08 -6.51
C SER A 152 -9.32 3.48 -5.99
N TYR A 153 -9.93 3.90 -4.87
CA TYR A 153 -9.58 5.15 -4.20
C TYR A 153 -8.18 5.07 -3.59
N ILE A 154 -7.87 3.97 -2.90
CA ILE A 154 -6.56 3.74 -2.27
C ILE A 154 -5.47 3.69 -3.35
N GLN A 155 -5.68 2.93 -4.43
CA GLN A 155 -4.74 2.87 -5.56
C GLN A 155 -4.51 4.24 -6.20
N LYS A 156 -5.56 5.06 -6.34
CA LYS A 156 -5.44 6.42 -6.84
C LYS A 156 -4.64 7.30 -5.87
N LYS A 157 -4.85 7.14 -4.56
CA LYS A 157 -4.08 7.85 -3.52
C LYS A 157 -2.61 7.46 -3.51
N ILE A 158 -2.28 6.18 -3.67
CA ILE A 158 -0.91 5.69 -3.85
C ILE A 158 -0.28 6.40 -5.05
N TRP A 159 -0.94 6.39 -6.21
CA TRP A 159 -0.46 7.07 -7.41
C TRP A 159 -0.22 8.57 -7.18
N GLU A 160 -1.20 9.28 -6.62
CA GLU A 160 -1.12 10.72 -6.35
C GLU A 160 0.07 11.04 -5.44
N THR A 161 0.27 10.25 -4.38
CA THR A 161 1.32 10.51 -3.39
C THR A 161 2.71 10.05 -3.84
N CYS A 162 2.81 9.01 -4.67
CA CYS A 162 4.07 8.62 -5.30
C CYS A 162 4.61 9.75 -6.19
N PHE A 163 3.75 10.45 -6.92
CA PHE A 163 4.14 11.46 -7.92
C PHE A 163 3.78 12.92 -7.57
N SER A 164 3.37 13.19 -6.34
CA SER A 164 2.78 14.48 -5.90
C SER A 164 3.64 15.72 -6.13
N GLN A 165 4.97 15.61 -6.24
CA GLN A 165 5.84 16.76 -6.54
C GLN A 165 5.90 17.10 -8.05
N ASN A 166 5.60 16.16 -8.95
CA ASN A 166 5.72 16.35 -10.40
C ASN A 166 4.43 16.89 -11.07
N GLN A 167 3.27 16.82 -10.40
CA GLN A 167 2.00 17.28 -10.97
C GLN A 167 1.91 18.82 -11.09
N LEU A 168 2.74 19.57 -10.35
CA LEU A 168 2.81 21.02 -10.40
C LEU A 168 3.79 21.54 -11.47
N GLU A 169 4.85 20.80 -11.76
CA GLU A 169 5.89 21.22 -12.73
C GLU A 169 5.55 20.82 -14.18
N MET A 170 4.74 19.77 -14.37
CA MET A 170 4.38 19.28 -15.71
C MET A 170 3.16 19.98 -16.34
N ASN A 171 2.55 20.94 -15.64
CA ASN A 171 1.44 21.76 -16.13
C ASN A 171 1.89 23.20 -16.48
N GLN A 172 3.20 23.45 -16.56
CA GLN A 172 3.80 24.68 -17.14
C GLN A 172 4.42 24.37 -18.51
#